data_AF-A0A2S7QQK8-F1
#
_entry.id   AF-A0A2S7QQK8-F1
#
_cell.length_a   1.000
_cell.length_b   1.000
_cell.length_c   1.000
_cell.angle_alpha   90.00
_cell.angle_beta   90.00
_cell.angle_gamma   90.00
#
_symmetry.space_group_name_H-M   'P 1'
#
loop_
_entity.id
_entity.type
_entity.pdbx_description
1 polymer ?
#
loop_
_entity_poly.entity_id
_entity_poly.type
_entity_poly.pdbx_seq_one_letter_code
_entity_poly.pdbx_strand_id
1 'polypeptide(L)'
;MSARKRLHQRNPNPAPAPVPSYQPIPFPTYTPPTCPLSLPAQRSLASIRSTRNIGKLKKHLEAAIQNVTDTTVENNDRLQARIQEVEKLEKKRRNGEGENEGLERRYAEMEKYKRQFGKRVDVWTQEAEKAMRQLIDTGDEVAVQEGLLEGVVGRVALGRGEEEEDEDGERKVVISAVELLFEAKEDYKRRYEGESMTKRYAQNNSYRTFKRVVHDAQHPEADAPALGKESTWFPQDQANAGADAAAESSDDEIEIQREVKDLKCPLTLMPFRHPYTNSVCNHSFEKEAIIEYHGNSAVLRDGVRVVKCPAVGCENMISLKDMYDDQVLSRQVKRAEQRANRDYEEDEDEDVPRGTQRRRPEEIEDESGFLDGGSAGKKRLKRERVGRGVVEEEGE
;
A
#
# COMPACT_ATOMS: atom_id res chain seq x y z
N MET A 1 17.79 91.98 103.56
CA MET A 1 18.90 91.15 103.06
C MET A 1 18.44 90.40 101.83
N SER A 2 19.07 90.70 100.70
CA SER A 2 18.87 90.09 99.38
C SER A 2 19.28 88.63 99.36
N ALA A 3 18.45 87.79 98.72
CA ALA A 3 18.80 86.62 97.90
C ALA A 3 17.52 85.78 97.75
N ARG A 4 17.13 85.18 96.63
CA ARG A 4 17.62 85.08 95.25
C ARG A 4 16.44 84.42 94.51
N LYS A 5 15.70 85.13 93.64
CA LYS A 5 14.69 84.49 92.76
C LYS A 5 15.44 83.67 91.70
N ARG A 6 15.35 82.33 91.76
CA ARG A 6 15.81 81.46 90.66
C ARG A 6 14.75 81.47 89.57
N LEU A 7 15.01 82.24 88.51
CA LEU A 7 14.41 82.04 87.20
C LEU A 7 15.10 80.81 86.57
N HIS A 8 14.37 79.72 86.39
CA HIS A 8 14.80 78.63 85.52
C HIS A 8 14.05 78.73 84.20
N GLN A 9 14.86 78.89 83.16
CA GLN A 9 14.47 79.16 81.78
C GLN A 9 13.69 77.97 81.21
N ARG A 10 12.52 78.26 80.61
CA ARG A 10 11.82 77.34 79.72
C ARG A 10 12.68 77.19 78.45
N ASN A 11 13.26 76.02 78.28
CA ASN A 11 13.99 75.65 77.07
C ASN A 11 12.99 75.45 75.91
N PRO A 12 13.12 76.14 74.76
CA PRO A 12 12.25 75.90 73.62
C PRO A 12 12.62 74.55 72.98
N ASN A 13 11.62 73.68 72.85
CA ASN A 13 11.77 72.35 72.25
C ASN A 13 12.16 72.51 70.77
N PRO A 14 13.22 71.83 70.26
CA PRO A 14 13.62 71.93 68.87
C PRO A 14 12.58 71.28 67.94
N ALA A 15 12.35 71.92 66.79
CA ALA A 15 11.43 71.43 65.75
C ALA A 15 11.81 70.01 65.28
N PRO A 16 10.84 69.13 64.99
CA PRO A 16 11.13 67.78 64.52
C PRO A 16 11.78 67.84 63.12
N ALA A 17 12.93 67.17 62.98
CA ALA A 17 13.60 66.98 61.70
C ALA A 17 12.70 66.19 60.73
N PRO A 18 12.74 66.48 59.41
CA PRO A 18 11.96 65.73 58.44
C PRO A 18 12.40 64.27 58.42
N VAL A 19 11.46 63.37 58.70
CA VAL A 19 11.63 61.92 58.55
C VAL A 19 11.85 61.59 57.07
N PRO A 20 12.89 60.83 56.70
CA PRO A 20 13.07 60.40 55.32
C PRO A 20 11.90 59.49 54.94
N SER A 21 11.18 59.85 53.88
CA SER A 21 10.10 59.02 53.32
C SER A 21 10.69 57.70 52.85
N TYR A 22 10.41 56.61 53.56
CA TYR A 22 10.70 55.27 53.10
C TYR A 22 9.74 54.97 51.93
N GLN A 23 10.20 55.19 50.71
CA GLN A 23 9.52 54.69 49.50
C GLN A 23 9.74 53.17 49.49
N PRO A 24 8.70 52.34 49.64
CA PRO A 24 8.86 50.89 49.49
C PRO A 24 9.36 50.64 48.08
N ILE A 25 10.53 50.01 47.95
CA ILE A 25 11.02 49.55 46.65
C ILE A 25 9.95 48.55 46.16
N PRO A 26 9.22 48.83 45.05
CA PRO A 26 8.24 47.89 44.56
C PRO A 26 8.97 46.62 44.18
N PHE A 27 8.48 45.48 44.68
CA PHE A 27 9.00 44.19 44.24
C PHE A 27 8.92 44.13 42.71
N PRO A 28 9.94 43.60 42.03
CA PRO A 28 9.88 43.45 40.58
C PRO A 28 8.63 42.66 40.22
N THR A 29 7.94 43.10 39.17
CA THR A 29 6.78 42.38 38.61
C THR A 29 7.20 40.94 38.35
N TYR A 30 6.47 39.99 38.94
CA TYR A 30 6.75 38.57 38.80
C TYR A 30 6.78 38.20 37.32
N THR A 31 7.95 37.81 36.84
CA THR A 31 8.10 37.16 35.53
C THR A 31 8.04 35.66 35.76
N PRO A 32 7.03 34.94 35.23
CA PRO A 32 6.97 33.50 35.37
C PRO A 32 8.24 32.86 34.79
N PRO A 33 8.75 31.78 35.41
CA PRO A 33 9.92 31.09 34.91
C PRO A 33 9.60 30.44 33.56
N THR A 34 9.96 31.10 32.47
CA THR A 34 10.06 30.45 31.17
C THR A 34 11.20 29.46 31.27
N CYS A 35 10.91 28.15 31.24
CA CYS A 35 11.94 27.12 31.14
C CYS A 35 11.98 26.62 29.68
N PRO A 36 12.51 27.42 28.73
CA PRO A 36 12.62 26.97 27.35
C PRO A 36 13.57 25.76 27.30
N LEU A 37 13.29 24.82 26.40
CA LEU A 37 14.20 23.70 26.17
C LEU A 37 15.60 24.21 25.85
N SER A 38 16.60 23.64 26.50
CA SER A 38 18.00 23.95 26.22
C SER A 38 18.37 23.60 24.76
N LEU A 39 19.30 24.33 24.16
CA LEU A 39 19.79 24.03 22.80
C LEU A 39 20.25 22.56 22.64
N PRO A 40 20.94 21.93 23.62
CA PRO A 40 21.22 20.50 23.57
C PRO A 40 19.96 19.63 23.54
N ALA A 41 18.92 19.96 24.33
CA ALA A 41 17.67 19.21 24.34
C ALA A 41 16.92 19.33 23.01
N GLN A 42 16.88 20.52 22.41
CA GLN A 42 16.30 20.73 21.08
C GLN A 42 17.03 19.92 19.99
N ARG A 43 18.37 19.89 20.03
CA ARG A 43 19.18 19.05 19.13
C ARG A 43 18.93 17.56 19.33
N SER A 44 18.79 17.11 20.57
CA SER A 44 18.47 15.72 20.89
C SER A 44 17.09 15.32 20.35
N LEU A 45 16.08 16.17 20.50
CA LEU A 45 14.75 15.94 19.92
C LEU A 45 14.78 15.91 18.39
N ALA A 46 15.53 16.82 17.76
CA ALA A 46 15.72 16.79 16.31
C ALA A 46 16.46 15.52 15.84
N SER A 47 17.36 14.96 16.66
CA SER A 47 18.08 13.72 16.36
C SER A 47 17.16 12.47 16.36
N ILE A 48 16.11 12.46 17.19
CA ILE A 48 15.11 11.37 17.22
C ILE A 48 14.48 11.16 15.84
N ARG A 49 14.28 12.25 15.08
CA ARG A 49 13.80 12.19 13.69
C ARG A 49 14.77 11.42 12.78
N SER A 50 16.07 11.69 12.90
CA SER A 50 17.11 11.11 12.04
C SER A 50 17.50 9.67 12.41
N THR A 51 17.26 9.26 13.66
CA THR A 51 17.67 7.95 14.19
C THR A 51 16.63 6.86 13.94
N ARG A 52 15.40 7.22 13.58
CA ARG A 52 14.31 6.27 13.35
C ARG A 52 14.43 5.66 11.95
N ASN A 53 14.82 4.39 11.87
CA ASN A 53 14.89 3.68 10.60
C ASN A 53 13.49 3.21 10.16
N ILE A 54 12.74 4.12 9.53
CA ILE A 54 11.42 3.84 8.95
C ILE A 54 11.53 3.11 7.60
N GLY A 55 12.71 3.15 6.96
CA GLY A 55 12.94 2.54 5.65
C GLY A 55 12.66 1.04 5.60
N LYS A 56 12.98 0.29 6.67
CA LYS A 56 12.62 -1.14 6.75
C LYS A 56 11.12 -1.35 6.79
N LEU A 57 10.39 -0.53 7.55
CA LEU A 57 8.94 -0.63 7.67
C LEU A 57 8.26 -0.33 6.33
N LYS A 58 8.68 0.72 5.62
CA LYS A 58 8.18 1.04 4.27
C LYS A 58 8.37 -0.14 3.30
N LYS A 59 9.55 -0.75 3.29
CA LYS A 59 9.81 -1.95 2.47
C LYS A 59 8.92 -3.15 2.84
N HIS A 60 8.66 -3.36 4.14
CA HIS A 60 7.76 -4.43 4.58
C HIS A 60 6.30 -4.15 4.19
N LEU A 61 5.86 -2.89 4.23
CA LEU A 61 4.53 -2.49 3.78
C LEU A 61 4.38 -2.70 2.27
N GLU A 62 5.36 -2.28 1.47
CA GLU A 62 5.39 -2.53 0.01
C GLU A 62 5.33 -4.04 -0.30
N ALA A 63 6.14 -4.84 0.41
CA ALA A 63 6.12 -6.30 0.25
C ALA A 63 4.79 -6.92 0.68
N ALA A 64 4.16 -6.42 1.75
CA ALA A 64 2.86 -6.90 2.20
C ALA A 64 1.76 -6.57 1.18
N ILE A 65 1.76 -5.36 0.61
CA ILE A 65 0.85 -4.95 -0.46
C ILE A 65 0.99 -5.88 -1.67
N GLN A 66 2.22 -6.16 -2.08
CA GLN A 66 2.50 -7.06 -3.20
C GLN A 66 2.02 -8.49 -2.90
N ASN A 67 2.37 -9.05 -1.74
CA ASN A 67 1.98 -10.41 -1.35
C ASN A 67 0.46 -10.58 -1.23
N VAL A 68 -0.24 -9.61 -0.65
CA VAL A 68 -1.72 -9.63 -0.56
C VAL A 68 -2.32 -9.59 -1.96
N THR A 69 -1.77 -8.78 -2.85
CA THR A 69 -2.22 -8.72 -4.26
C THR A 69 -2.01 -10.07 -4.95
N ASP A 70 -0.78 -10.59 -4.92
CA ASP A 70 -0.40 -11.82 -5.63
C ASP A 70 -1.20 -13.02 -5.13
N THR A 71 -1.34 -13.19 -3.81
CA THR A 71 -2.09 -14.32 -3.23
C THR A 71 -3.58 -14.25 -3.56
N THR A 72 -4.19 -13.06 -3.55
CA THR A 72 -5.59 -12.87 -3.93
C THR A 72 -5.81 -13.25 -5.38
N VAL A 73 -4.91 -12.77 -6.22
CA VAL A 73 -4.91 -12.99 -7.65
C VAL A 73 -4.73 -14.47 -7.99
N GLU A 74 -3.75 -15.16 -7.38
CA GLU A 74 -3.52 -16.59 -7.56
C GLU A 74 -4.74 -17.43 -7.15
N ASN A 75 -5.43 -17.07 -6.06
CA ASN A 75 -6.63 -17.75 -5.63
C ASN A 75 -7.78 -17.61 -6.66
N ASN A 76 -7.95 -16.42 -7.22
CA ASN A 76 -8.94 -16.18 -8.27
C ASN A 76 -8.57 -16.88 -9.58
N ASP A 77 -7.30 -16.86 -9.99
CA ASP A 77 -6.83 -17.60 -11.17
C ASP A 77 -7.05 -19.11 -11.01
N ARG A 78 -6.77 -19.67 -9.82
CA ARG A 78 -7.03 -21.09 -9.51
C ARG A 78 -8.52 -21.40 -9.58
N LEU A 79 -9.38 -20.51 -9.09
CA LEU A 79 -10.83 -20.68 -9.19
C LEU A 79 -11.27 -20.70 -10.65
N GLN A 80 -10.76 -19.78 -11.46
CA GLN A 80 -11.07 -19.72 -12.89
C GLN A 80 -10.60 -20.96 -13.65
N ALA A 81 -9.42 -21.49 -13.35
CA ALA A 81 -8.96 -22.76 -13.91
C ALA A 81 -9.94 -23.91 -13.60
N ARG A 82 -10.45 -23.98 -12.35
CA ARG A 82 -11.46 -24.98 -11.96
C ARG A 82 -12.82 -24.75 -12.61
N ILE A 83 -13.21 -23.50 -12.84
CA ILE A 83 -14.43 -23.15 -13.59
C ILE A 83 -14.32 -23.70 -15.01
N GLN A 84 -13.22 -23.43 -15.71
CA GLN A 84 -12.98 -23.90 -17.07
C GLN A 84 -12.90 -25.43 -17.15
N GLU A 85 -12.32 -26.11 -16.17
CA GLU A 85 -12.31 -27.57 -16.10
C GLU A 85 -13.71 -28.17 -16.01
N VAL A 86 -14.57 -27.60 -15.15
CA VAL A 86 -15.97 -28.05 -15.01
C VAL A 86 -16.73 -27.81 -16.32
N GLU A 87 -16.55 -26.66 -16.97
CA GLU A 87 -17.16 -26.36 -18.26
C GLU A 87 -16.70 -27.32 -19.38
N LYS A 88 -15.42 -27.70 -19.39
CA LYS A 88 -14.91 -28.72 -20.32
C LYS A 88 -15.57 -30.08 -20.08
N LEU A 89 -15.75 -30.48 -18.83
CA LEU A 89 -16.46 -31.72 -18.49
C LEU A 89 -17.95 -31.66 -18.88
N GLU A 90 -18.60 -30.51 -18.67
CA GLU A 90 -19.98 -30.28 -19.08
C GLU A 90 -20.14 -30.37 -20.60
N LYS A 91 -19.22 -29.79 -21.37
CA LYS A 91 -19.20 -29.89 -22.84
C LYS A 91 -19.08 -31.35 -23.30
N LYS A 92 -18.18 -32.13 -22.70
CA LYS A 92 -18.05 -33.57 -23.00
C LYS A 92 -19.33 -34.34 -22.71
N ARG A 93 -19.97 -34.06 -21.57
CA ARG A 93 -21.26 -34.64 -21.19
C ARG A 93 -22.36 -34.27 -22.18
N ARG A 94 -22.40 -33.02 -22.65
CA ARG A 94 -23.38 -32.54 -23.63
C ARG A 94 -23.17 -33.16 -25.01
N ASN A 95 -21.93 -33.41 -25.40
CA ASN A 95 -21.58 -34.02 -26.69
C ASN A 95 -21.72 -35.55 -26.70
N GLY A 96 -22.02 -36.18 -25.56
CA GLY A 96 -22.05 -37.64 -25.42
C GLY A 96 -20.66 -38.28 -25.47
N GLU A 97 -19.59 -37.49 -25.36
CA GLU A 97 -18.20 -37.97 -25.44
C GLU A 97 -17.79 -38.63 -24.12
N GLY A 98 -17.57 -39.95 -24.15
CA GLY A 98 -17.09 -40.69 -23.00
C GLY A 98 -18.13 -40.87 -21.88
N GLU A 99 -19.42 -40.96 -22.26
CA GLU A 99 -20.52 -41.29 -21.34
C GLU A 99 -20.25 -42.59 -20.59
N ASN A 100 -19.85 -42.46 -19.32
CA ASN A 100 -19.75 -43.54 -18.36
C ASN A 100 -19.97 -43.02 -16.93
N GLU A 101 -20.25 -43.92 -15.99
CA GLU A 101 -20.44 -43.58 -14.58
C GLU A 101 -19.21 -42.89 -13.94
N GLY A 102 -18.02 -43.05 -14.51
CA GLY A 102 -16.80 -42.37 -14.06
C GLY A 102 -16.81 -40.87 -14.39
N LEU A 103 -17.24 -40.50 -15.59
CA LEU A 103 -17.33 -39.11 -16.05
C LEU A 103 -18.36 -38.33 -15.20
N GLU A 104 -19.54 -38.93 -14.98
CA GLU A 104 -20.61 -38.31 -14.18
C GLU A 104 -20.16 -38.08 -12.73
N ARG A 105 -19.49 -39.08 -12.12
CA ARG A 105 -18.91 -38.93 -10.78
C ARG A 105 -17.86 -37.83 -10.72
N ARG A 106 -16.94 -37.79 -11.68
CA ARG A 106 -15.90 -36.76 -11.76
C ARG A 106 -16.49 -35.37 -11.92
N TYR A 107 -17.51 -35.22 -12.78
CA TYR A 107 -18.22 -33.95 -12.96
C TYR A 107 -18.86 -33.49 -11.64
N ALA A 108 -19.63 -34.36 -10.98
CA ALA A 108 -20.31 -34.03 -9.73
C ALA A 108 -19.34 -33.66 -8.59
N GLU A 109 -18.19 -34.36 -8.49
CA GLU A 109 -17.14 -34.06 -7.53
C GLU A 109 -16.49 -32.69 -7.80
N MET A 110 -16.10 -32.44 -9.05
CA MET A 110 -15.48 -31.18 -9.45
C MET A 110 -16.44 -29.99 -9.32
N GLU A 111 -17.72 -30.16 -9.62
CA GLU A 111 -18.75 -29.14 -9.43
C GLU A 111 -18.92 -28.79 -7.94
N LYS A 112 -18.97 -29.80 -7.06
CA LYS A 112 -18.96 -29.59 -5.60
C LYS A 112 -17.71 -28.84 -5.15
N TYR A 113 -16.54 -29.24 -5.63
CA TYR A 113 -15.29 -28.59 -5.29
C TYR A 113 -15.27 -27.13 -5.76
N LYS A 114 -15.61 -26.86 -7.03
CA LYS A 114 -15.77 -25.50 -7.58
C LYS A 114 -16.66 -24.64 -6.70
N ARG A 115 -17.83 -25.16 -6.31
CA ARG A 115 -18.79 -24.42 -5.48
C ARG A 115 -18.25 -24.11 -4.08
N GLN A 116 -17.58 -25.06 -3.43
CA GLN A 116 -17.00 -24.85 -2.10
C GLN A 116 -15.77 -23.95 -2.13
N PHE A 117 -14.91 -24.13 -3.14
CA PHE A 117 -13.72 -23.30 -3.34
C PHE A 117 -14.10 -21.86 -3.70
N GLY A 118 -15.08 -21.66 -4.58
CA GLY A 118 -15.58 -20.34 -4.95
C GLY A 118 -16.03 -19.52 -3.74
N LYS A 119 -16.85 -20.11 -2.86
CA LYS A 119 -17.27 -19.46 -1.60
C LYS A 119 -16.09 -19.03 -0.72
N ARG A 120 -15.03 -19.84 -0.66
CA ARG A 120 -13.82 -19.50 0.12
C ARG A 120 -13.03 -18.38 -0.55
N VAL A 121 -12.87 -18.43 -1.87
CA VAL A 121 -12.17 -17.40 -2.65
C VAL A 121 -12.90 -16.06 -2.56
N ASP A 122 -14.23 -16.05 -2.56
CA ASP A 122 -15.02 -14.83 -2.37
C ASP A 122 -14.72 -14.18 -1.01
N VAL A 123 -14.71 -14.98 0.06
CA VAL A 123 -14.39 -14.52 1.42
C VAL A 123 -12.95 -14.01 1.49
N TRP A 124 -11.98 -14.79 0.99
CA TRP A 124 -10.57 -14.39 0.99
C TRP A 124 -10.31 -13.13 0.16
N THR A 125 -11.02 -12.95 -0.94
CA THR A 125 -10.89 -11.73 -1.77
C THR A 125 -11.40 -10.50 -1.03
N GLN A 126 -12.52 -10.62 -0.30
CA GLN A 126 -13.03 -9.52 0.54
C GLN A 126 -12.11 -9.22 1.73
N GLU A 127 -11.56 -10.25 2.37
CA GLU A 127 -10.59 -10.11 3.45
C GLU A 127 -9.29 -9.46 2.97
N ALA A 128 -8.80 -9.85 1.81
CA ALA A 128 -7.63 -9.25 1.18
C ALA A 128 -7.85 -7.77 0.84
N GLU A 129 -9.04 -7.41 0.35
CA GLU A 129 -9.37 -6.01 0.10
C GLU A 129 -9.37 -5.18 1.39
N LYS A 130 -9.89 -5.72 2.51
CA LYS A 130 -9.80 -5.07 3.83
C LYS A 130 -8.35 -4.94 4.29
N ALA A 131 -7.55 -6.00 4.13
CA ALA A 131 -6.12 -6.00 4.48
C ALA A 131 -5.35 -4.97 3.64
N MET A 132 -5.65 -4.83 2.35
CA MET A 132 -5.05 -3.82 1.47
C MET A 132 -5.32 -2.40 1.98
N ARG A 133 -6.57 -2.11 2.39
CA ARG A 133 -6.92 -0.81 2.99
C ARG A 133 -6.16 -0.53 4.28
N GLN A 134 -6.03 -1.54 5.16
CA GLN A 134 -5.23 -1.42 6.38
C GLN A 134 -3.74 -1.17 6.10
N LEU A 135 -3.17 -1.82 5.08
CA LEU A 135 -1.79 -1.60 4.66
C LEU A 135 -1.57 -0.19 4.11
N ILE A 136 -2.55 0.36 3.39
CA ILE A 136 -2.51 1.75 2.92
C ILE A 136 -2.57 2.71 4.11
N ASP A 137 -3.52 2.51 5.03
CA ASP A 137 -3.68 3.35 6.22
C ASP A 137 -2.42 3.36 7.10
N THR A 138 -1.79 2.20 7.28
CA THR A 138 -0.51 2.11 8.01
C THR A 138 0.63 2.76 7.26
N GLY A 139 0.65 2.70 5.91
CA GLY A 139 1.59 3.43 5.08
C GLY A 139 1.47 4.95 5.22
N ASP A 140 0.25 5.46 5.22
CA ASP A 140 -0.01 6.89 5.40
C ASP A 140 0.33 7.37 6.81
N GLU A 141 0.02 6.59 7.85
CA GLU A 141 0.45 6.92 9.21
C GLU A 141 1.99 7.03 9.27
N VAL A 142 2.69 6.07 8.68
CA VAL A 142 4.16 6.04 8.65
C VAL A 142 4.74 7.22 7.86
N ALA A 143 4.08 7.65 6.78
CA ALA A 143 4.50 8.81 6.00
C ALA A 143 4.37 10.13 6.77
N VAL A 144 3.30 10.27 7.56
CA VAL A 144 2.98 11.51 8.29
C VAL A 144 3.74 11.63 9.62
N GLN A 145 4.22 10.52 10.19
CA GLN A 145 4.97 10.50 11.46
C GLN A 145 6.16 11.48 11.49
N GLU A 146 6.92 11.62 10.41
CA GLU A 146 8.05 12.57 10.35
C GLU A 146 7.60 14.03 10.46
N GLY A 147 6.51 14.39 9.77
CA GLY A 147 5.94 15.74 9.80
C GLY A 147 5.29 16.08 11.14
N LEU A 148 4.64 15.12 11.80
CA LEU A 148 4.09 15.31 13.14
C LEU A 148 5.19 15.58 14.16
N LEU A 149 6.29 14.82 14.10
CA LEU A 149 7.44 15.04 14.99
C LEU A 149 8.07 16.42 14.75
N GLU A 150 8.19 16.86 13.49
CA GLU A 150 8.67 18.21 13.18
C GLU A 150 7.75 19.30 13.73
N GLY A 151 6.44 19.14 13.59
CA GLY A 151 5.45 20.06 14.16
C GLY A 151 5.53 20.15 15.69
N VAL A 152 5.67 19.02 16.37
CA VAL A 152 5.83 18.98 17.84
C VAL A 152 7.14 19.64 18.27
N VAL A 153 8.26 19.34 17.61
CA VAL A 153 9.55 19.99 17.91
C VAL A 153 9.46 21.50 17.73
N GLY A 154 8.78 21.97 16.67
CA GLY A 154 8.51 23.39 16.45
C GLY A 154 7.65 24.03 17.55
N ARG A 155 6.54 23.38 17.95
CA ARG A 155 5.66 23.88 19.03
C ARG A 155 6.38 23.97 20.38
N VAL A 156 7.18 22.96 20.71
CA VAL A 156 7.95 22.93 21.97
C VAL A 156 9.08 23.97 21.94
N ALA A 157 9.74 24.18 20.79
CA ALA A 157 10.79 25.19 20.64
C ALA A 157 10.27 26.63 20.71
N LEU A 158 9.04 26.88 20.22
CA LEU A 158 8.38 28.18 20.26
C LEU A 158 7.77 28.50 21.63
N GLY A 159 7.74 27.56 22.58
CA GLY A 159 7.14 27.76 23.91
C GLY A 159 5.67 28.16 23.86
N ARG A 160 4.97 27.83 22.76
CA ARG A 160 3.60 28.28 22.49
C ARG A 160 2.60 27.37 23.19
N GLY A 161 2.55 27.46 24.52
CA GLY A 161 1.26 27.56 25.18
C GLY A 161 0.82 29.00 24.96
N GLU A 162 -0.18 29.24 24.14
CA GLU A 162 -0.79 30.57 24.07
C GLU A 162 -1.46 30.81 25.43
N GLU A 163 -0.82 31.56 26.31
CA GLU A 163 -1.47 32.16 27.46
C GLU A 163 -2.38 33.28 26.95
N GLU A 164 -3.53 32.93 26.36
CA GLU A 164 -4.71 33.74 26.58
C GLU A 164 -5.04 33.64 28.08
N GLU A 165 -4.97 34.79 28.77
CA GLU A 165 -5.48 34.97 30.12
C GLU A 165 -7.00 34.81 30.07
N ASP A 166 -7.52 33.70 30.57
CA ASP A 166 -8.92 33.67 31.01
C ASP A 166 -8.99 34.46 32.33
N GLU A 167 -10.06 35.24 32.54
CA GLU A 167 -10.29 36.16 33.67
C GLU A 167 -10.22 35.50 35.08
N ASP A 168 -9.97 34.19 35.15
CA ASP A 168 -10.25 33.33 36.30
C ASP A 168 -8.99 32.87 37.06
N GLY A 169 -7.78 33.10 36.53
CA GLY A 169 -6.53 32.78 37.23
C GLY A 169 -6.20 31.28 37.37
N GLU A 170 -6.72 30.42 36.50
CA GLU A 170 -6.33 29.00 36.44
C GLU A 170 -5.01 28.80 35.67
N ARG A 171 -4.12 27.96 36.22
CA ARG A 171 -2.79 27.69 35.65
C ARG A 171 -2.90 26.93 34.33
N LYS A 172 -2.43 27.51 33.22
CA LYS A 172 -2.28 26.76 31.96
C LYS A 172 -1.23 25.65 32.11
N VAL A 173 -1.67 24.41 31.89
CA VAL A 173 -0.86 23.19 32.01
C VAL A 173 0.24 23.23 30.95
N VAL A 174 1.51 23.07 31.37
CA VAL A 174 2.62 22.87 30.43
C VAL A 174 2.43 21.52 29.75
N ILE A 175 1.87 21.53 28.53
CA ILE A 175 1.59 20.31 27.77
C ILE A 175 2.92 19.64 27.42
N SER A 176 3.07 18.37 27.81
CA SER A 176 4.27 17.60 27.55
C SER A 176 4.48 17.39 26.04
N ALA A 177 5.74 17.32 25.58
CA ALA A 177 6.06 16.99 24.19
C ALA A 177 5.42 15.65 23.73
N VAL A 178 5.19 14.74 24.67
CA VAL A 178 4.51 13.46 24.43
C VAL A 178 3.00 13.68 24.22
N GLU A 179 2.37 14.53 25.03
CA GLU A 179 0.95 14.87 24.91
C GLU A 179 0.67 15.63 23.61
N LEU A 180 1.53 16.59 23.24
CA LEU A 180 1.45 17.29 21.95
C LEU A 180 1.56 16.32 20.76
N LEU A 181 2.36 15.27 20.89
CA LEU A 181 2.47 14.24 19.85
C LEU A 181 1.22 13.36 19.78
N PHE A 182 0.64 12.99 20.93
CA PHE A 182 -0.61 12.24 20.97
C PHE A 182 -1.76 13.03 20.37
N GLU A 183 -1.93 14.29 20.78
CA GLU A 183 -2.93 15.20 20.23
C GLU A 183 -2.76 15.36 18.71
N ALA A 184 -1.53 15.61 18.25
CA ALA A 184 -1.25 15.74 16.82
C ALA A 184 -1.56 14.45 16.03
N LYS A 185 -1.32 13.27 16.63
CA LYS A 185 -1.70 11.98 16.05
C LYS A 185 -3.21 11.77 16.01
N GLU A 186 -3.92 12.10 17.09
CA GLU A 186 -5.38 11.97 17.16
C GLU A 186 -6.07 12.94 16.20
N ASP A 187 -5.59 14.17 16.08
CA ASP A 187 -6.09 15.16 15.13
C ASP A 187 -5.86 14.74 13.69
N TYR A 188 -4.70 14.14 13.40
CA TYR A 188 -4.44 13.55 12.08
C TYR A 188 -5.40 12.39 11.81
N LYS A 189 -5.52 11.45 12.76
CA LYS A 189 -6.40 10.29 12.65
C LYS A 189 -7.86 10.71 12.43
N ARG A 190 -8.37 11.67 13.21
CA ARG A 190 -9.73 12.19 13.07
C ARG A 190 -9.98 12.83 11.70
N ARG A 191 -9.02 13.62 11.20
CA ARG A 191 -9.10 14.21 9.86
C ARG A 191 -9.09 13.13 8.79
N TYR A 192 -8.17 12.18 8.87
CA TYR A 192 -8.02 11.09 7.91
C TYR A 192 -9.24 10.16 7.91
N GLU A 193 -9.76 9.78 9.08
CA GLU A 193 -10.96 8.94 9.20
C GLU A 193 -12.25 9.69 8.81
N GLY A 194 -12.25 11.03 8.87
CA GLY A 194 -13.36 11.85 8.40
C GLY A 194 -13.42 12.03 6.88
N GLU A 195 -12.38 11.62 6.14
CA GLU A 195 -12.40 11.62 4.68
C GLU A 195 -13.20 10.43 4.14
N SER A 196 -13.83 10.61 2.98
CA SER A 196 -14.54 9.54 2.29
C SER A 196 -13.59 8.42 1.85
N MET A 197 -14.10 7.20 1.75
CA MET A 197 -13.32 6.04 1.34
C MET A 197 -12.74 6.21 -0.07
N THR A 198 -13.49 6.86 -0.94
CA THR A 198 -13.12 7.19 -2.32
C THR A 198 -11.90 8.10 -2.36
N LYS A 199 -11.86 9.11 -1.47
CA LYS A 199 -10.70 10.01 -1.36
C LYS A 199 -9.46 9.28 -0.85
N ARG A 200 -9.63 8.42 0.17
CA ARG A 200 -8.52 7.68 0.79
C ARG A 200 -7.93 6.61 -0.12
N TYR A 201 -8.77 5.85 -0.81
CA TYR A 201 -8.34 4.62 -1.48
C TYR A 201 -8.48 4.65 -3.00
N ALA A 202 -9.53 5.26 -3.57
CA ALA A 202 -9.78 5.14 -5.01
C ALA A 202 -8.71 5.83 -5.87
N GLN A 203 -8.09 6.88 -5.32
CA GLN A 203 -6.98 7.59 -5.96
C GLN A 203 -5.61 6.96 -5.65
N ASN A 204 -5.53 6.01 -4.71
CA ASN A 204 -4.28 5.37 -4.34
C ASN A 204 -3.82 4.38 -5.42
N ASN A 205 -2.62 4.56 -5.95
CA ASN A 205 -2.06 3.75 -7.03
C ASN A 205 -2.01 2.25 -6.72
N SER A 206 -1.67 1.89 -5.48
CA SER A 206 -1.60 0.48 -5.05
C SER A 206 -2.99 -0.14 -5.03
N TYR A 207 -3.99 0.58 -4.53
CA TYR A 207 -5.37 0.11 -4.51
C TYR A 207 -5.97 -0.01 -5.92
N ARG A 208 -5.73 0.97 -6.79
CA ARG A 208 -6.13 0.91 -8.21
C ARG A 208 -5.54 -0.31 -8.91
N THR A 209 -4.24 -0.56 -8.69
CA THR A 209 -3.55 -1.72 -9.25
C THR A 209 -4.17 -3.02 -8.73
N PHE A 210 -4.35 -3.14 -7.42
CA PHE A 210 -5.01 -4.28 -6.78
C PHE A 210 -6.39 -4.57 -7.38
N LYS A 211 -7.28 -3.57 -7.47
CA LYS A 211 -8.63 -3.75 -8.06
C LYS A 211 -8.55 -4.20 -9.51
N ARG A 212 -7.61 -3.64 -10.29
CA ARG A 212 -7.43 -4.00 -11.70
C ARG A 212 -6.99 -5.44 -11.90
N VAL A 213 -5.97 -5.89 -11.16
CA VAL A 213 -5.43 -7.26 -11.32
C VAL A 213 -6.36 -8.32 -10.73
N VAL A 214 -7.07 -8.01 -9.63
CA VAL A 214 -8.08 -8.91 -9.07
C VAL A 214 -9.26 -9.06 -10.02
N HIS A 215 -9.73 -7.95 -10.61
CA HIS A 215 -10.79 -7.99 -11.61
C HIS A 215 -10.40 -8.82 -12.83
N ASP A 216 -9.19 -8.62 -13.36
CA ASP A 216 -8.65 -9.44 -14.45
C ASP A 216 -8.53 -10.94 -14.07
N ALA A 217 -8.20 -11.26 -12.82
CA ALA A 217 -8.19 -12.64 -12.33
C ALA A 217 -9.60 -13.24 -12.21
N GLN A 218 -10.59 -12.43 -11.84
CA GLN A 218 -12.00 -12.84 -11.75
C GLN A 218 -12.67 -12.98 -13.11
N HIS A 219 -12.20 -12.22 -14.10
CA HIS A 219 -12.77 -12.18 -15.44
C HIS A 219 -11.67 -12.31 -16.50
N PRO A 220 -11.13 -13.53 -16.71
CA PRO A 220 -9.99 -13.77 -17.61
C PRO A 220 -10.38 -13.89 -19.09
N GLU A 221 -11.66 -13.73 -19.41
CA GLU A 221 -12.17 -13.80 -20.78
C GLU A 221 -11.94 -12.49 -21.52
N ALA A 222 -11.77 -12.57 -22.83
CA ALA A 222 -11.48 -11.39 -23.67
C ALA A 222 -12.67 -10.41 -23.74
N ASP A 223 -13.87 -10.89 -23.44
CA ASP A 223 -15.16 -10.19 -23.43
C ASP A 223 -15.67 -9.90 -22.01
N ALA A 224 -14.78 -9.99 -21.01
CA ALA A 224 -15.08 -9.61 -19.64
C ALA A 224 -15.60 -8.16 -19.52
N PRO A 225 -16.55 -7.89 -18.60
CA PRO A 225 -16.96 -6.51 -18.28
C PRO A 225 -15.76 -5.63 -17.92
N ALA A 226 -15.79 -4.35 -18.28
CA ALA A 226 -14.75 -3.43 -17.82
C ALA A 226 -14.87 -3.20 -16.30
N LEU A 227 -13.74 -3.00 -15.63
CA LEU A 227 -13.73 -2.56 -14.24
C LEU A 227 -14.46 -1.21 -14.13
N GLY A 228 -15.44 -1.11 -13.23
CA GLY A 228 -16.18 0.12 -13.01
C GLY A 228 -15.28 1.31 -12.64
N LYS A 229 -15.75 2.53 -12.95
CA LYS A 229 -15.07 3.79 -12.61
C LYS A 229 -14.75 3.86 -11.10
N GLU A 230 -13.69 4.54 -10.74
CA GLU A 230 -13.18 4.61 -9.36
C GLU A 230 -14.18 5.17 -8.35
N SER A 231 -15.10 6.02 -8.81
CA SER A 231 -16.18 6.60 -8.02
C SER A 231 -17.26 5.59 -7.59
N THR A 232 -17.34 4.42 -8.24
CA THR A 232 -18.36 3.39 -7.92
C THR A 232 -17.87 2.32 -6.96
N TRP A 233 -16.57 2.32 -6.62
CA TRP A 233 -15.97 1.29 -5.77
C TRP A 233 -16.44 1.36 -4.31
N PHE A 234 -16.94 2.52 -3.87
CA PHE A 234 -17.40 2.75 -2.50
C PHE A 234 -18.84 3.31 -2.47
N PRO A 235 -19.86 2.45 -2.67
CA PRO A 235 -21.26 2.89 -2.68
C PRO A 235 -21.69 3.58 -1.37
N GLN A 236 -21.06 3.24 -0.24
CA GLN A 236 -21.33 3.86 1.05
C GLN A 236 -21.05 5.37 1.07
N ASP A 237 -20.06 5.84 0.31
CA ASP A 237 -19.75 7.26 0.22
C ASP A 237 -20.84 8.02 -0.56
N GLN A 238 -21.40 7.38 -1.60
CA GLN A 238 -22.51 7.95 -2.38
C GLN A 238 -23.81 8.01 -1.55
N ALA A 239 -24.07 7.01 -0.71
CA ALA A 239 -25.23 7.00 0.18
C ALA A 239 -25.14 8.06 1.30
N ASN A 240 -23.92 8.39 1.77
CA ASN A 240 -23.69 9.39 2.81
C ASN A 240 -23.64 10.83 2.28
N ALA A 241 -23.53 11.04 0.97
CA ALA A 241 -23.41 12.37 0.35
C ALA A 241 -24.72 13.19 0.33
N GLY A 242 -25.84 12.64 0.82
CA GLY A 242 -27.14 13.30 0.77
C GLY A 242 -27.73 13.36 -0.64
N ALA A 243 -29.06 13.39 -0.73
CA ALA A 243 -29.81 13.31 -1.99
C ALA A 243 -29.53 14.46 -2.99
N ASP A 244 -28.77 15.49 -2.61
CA ASP A 244 -28.46 16.66 -3.45
C ASP A 244 -27.24 16.45 -4.37
N ALA A 245 -26.46 15.37 -4.20
CA ALA A 245 -25.36 15.00 -5.11
C ALA A 245 -25.75 13.91 -6.14
N ALA A 246 -26.97 13.39 -6.07
CA ALA A 246 -27.46 12.33 -6.95
C ALA A 246 -27.97 12.86 -8.32
N ALA A 247 -28.04 14.18 -8.51
CA ALA A 247 -28.59 14.79 -9.72
C ALA A 247 -27.56 15.02 -10.86
N GLU A 248 -26.26 14.82 -10.62
CA GLU A 248 -25.20 15.00 -11.64
C GLU A 248 -24.45 13.71 -12.02
N SER A 249 -25.01 12.54 -11.73
CA SER A 249 -24.48 11.24 -12.19
C SER A 249 -25.41 10.53 -13.18
N SER A 250 -26.31 11.28 -13.82
CA SER A 250 -27.22 10.78 -14.85
C SER A 250 -26.83 11.31 -16.24
N ASP A 251 -25.56 11.18 -16.62
CA ASP A 251 -25.16 11.30 -18.02
C ASP A 251 -23.85 10.55 -18.21
N ASP A 252 -23.96 9.32 -18.72
CA ASP A 252 -22.95 8.54 -19.44
C ASP A 252 -23.34 7.05 -19.39
N GLU A 253 -24.50 6.72 -19.99
CA GLU A 253 -24.70 5.38 -20.57
C GLU A 253 -23.84 5.29 -21.84
N ILE A 254 -22.52 5.40 -21.67
CA ILE A 254 -21.55 5.12 -22.70
C ILE A 254 -21.29 3.63 -22.60
N GLU A 255 -21.88 2.88 -23.54
CA GLU A 255 -21.48 1.50 -23.83
C GLU A 255 -19.96 1.50 -24.04
N ILE A 256 -19.21 1.00 -23.06
CA ILE A 256 -17.76 0.86 -23.17
C ILE A 256 -17.53 -0.12 -24.32
N GLN A 257 -17.15 0.42 -25.49
CA GLN A 257 -16.72 -0.39 -26.61
C GLN A 257 -15.45 -1.12 -26.18
N ARG A 258 -15.58 -2.43 -26.03
CA ARG A 258 -14.51 -3.36 -25.69
C ARG A 258 -13.30 -3.15 -26.60
N GLU A 259 -12.19 -2.72 -26.03
CA GLU A 259 -10.91 -2.61 -26.74
C GLU A 259 -10.11 -3.88 -26.48
N VAL A 260 -9.99 -4.73 -27.50
CA VAL A 260 -9.06 -5.87 -27.46
C VAL A 260 -7.66 -5.31 -27.66
N LYS A 261 -6.88 -5.22 -26.58
CA LYS A 261 -5.47 -4.84 -26.67
C LYS A 261 -4.70 -5.93 -27.41
N ASP A 262 -3.90 -5.55 -28.40
CA ASP A 262 -2.96 -6.46 -29.04
C ASP A 262 -1.94 -6.94 -27.99
N LEU A 263 -1.67 -8.24 -27.98
CA LEU A 263 -0.68 -8.86 -27.09
C LEU A 263 0.74 -8.77 -27.67
N LYS A 264 0.90 -8.09 -28.81
CA LYS A 264 2.18 -7.80 -29.45
C LYS A 264 2.60 -6.34 -29.22
N CYS A 265 3.89 -6.16 -29.01
CA CYS A 265 4.48 -4.84 -28.85
C CYS A 265 4.54 -4.12 -30.21
N PRO A 266 4.02 -2.88 -30.33
CA PRO A 266 4.08 -2.12 -31.58
C PRO A 266 5.51 -1.69 -31.96
N LEU A 267 6.46 -1.69 -31.01
CA LEU A 267 7.84 -1.30 -31.25
C LEU A 267 8.73 -2.50 -31.66
N THR A 268 8.54 -3.67 -31.06
CA THR A 268 9.36 -4.87 -31.34
C THR A 268 8.67 -5.88 -32.27
N LEU A 269 7.35 -5.75 -32.47
CA LEU A 269 6.49 -6.69 -33.20
C LEU A 269 6.44 -8.11 -32.62
N MET A 270 6.96 -8.30 -31.41
CA MET A 270 7.00 -9.56 -30.67
C MET A 270 5.97 -9.54 -29.53
N PRO A 271 5.50 -10.71 -29.05
CA PRO A 271 4.73 -10.80 -27.82
C PRO A 271 5.44 -10.10 -26.66
N PHE A 272 4.69 -9.40 -25.80
CA PHE A 272 5.28 -8.69 -24.66
C PHE A 272 5.92 -9.66 -23.66
N ARG A 273 7.13 -9.35 -23.18
CA ARG A 273 7.73 -10.01 -22.01
C ARG A 273 7.54 -9.15 -20.76
N HIS A 274 7.86 -7.86 -20.87
CA HIS A 274 7.66 -6.86 -19.82
C HIS A 274 6.88 -5.66 -20.39
N PRO A 275 5.54 -5.72 -20.41
CA PRO A 275 4.73 -4.62 -20.90
C PRO A 275 4.85 -3.39 -20.00
N TYR A 276 5.18 -2.26 -20.60
CA TYR A 276 5.38 -0.97 -19.95
C TYR A 276 4.45 0.06 -20.59
N THR A 277 3.44 0.51 -19.84
CA THR A 277 2.34 1.34 -20.33
C THR A 277 2.52 2.80 -19.91
N ASN A 278 2.23 3.72 -20.82
CA ASN A 278 2.25 5.15 -20.54
C ASN A 278 0.91 5.65 -19.98
N SER A 279 0.93 6.50 -18.95
CA SER A 279 -0.29 7.08 -18.35
C SER A 279 -0.97 8.19 -19.16
N VAL A 280 -0.25 8.84 -20.10
CA VAL A 280 -0.76 9.94 -20.94
C VAL A 280 -1.48 9.42 -22.19
N CYS A 281 -0.94 8.38 -22.83
CA CYS A 281 -1.47 7.87 -24.10
C CYS A 281 -1.95 6.41 -24.07
N ASN A 282 -1.87 5.72 -22.92
CA ASN A 282 -2.28 4.33 -22.71
C ASN A 282 -1.66 3.28 -23.65
N HIS A 283 -0.66 3.65 -24.46
CA HIS A 283 0.09 2.71 -25.28
C HIS A 283 1.10 1.91 -24.45
N SER A 284 1.16 0.61 -24.72
CA SER A 284 2.06 -0.34 -24.07
C SER A 284 3.21 -0.72 -25.00
N PHE A 285 4.43 -0.77 -24.46
CA PHE A 285 5.64 -1.16 -25.17
C PHE A 285 6.44 -2.19 -24.37
N GLU A 286 7.35 -2.91 -25.02
CA GLU A 286 8.33 -3.72 -24.31
C GLU A 286 9.28 -2.80 -23.53
N LYS A 287 9.44 -3.04 -22.23
CA LYS A 287 10.16 -2.16 -21.30
C LYS A 287 11.58 -1.86 -21.77
N GLU A 288 12.33 -2.88 -22.17
CA GLU A 288 13.71 -2.72 -22.63
C GLU A 288 13.78 -1.87 -23.91
N ALA A 289 12.88 -2.13 -24.86
CA ALA A 289 12.85 -1.45 -26.15
C ALA A 289 12.48 0.03 -26.02
N ILE A 290 11.51 0.38 -25.17
CA ILE A 290 11.12 1.78 -25.00
C ILE A 290 12.15 2.60 -24.21
N ILE A 291 12.87 1.96 -23.27
CA ILE A 291 13.98 2.61 -22.56
C ILE A 291 15.13 2.91 -23.54
N GLU A 292 15.46 1.97 -24.41
CA GLU A 292 16.48 2.18 -25.46
C GLU A 292 16.05 3.28 -26.43
N TYR A 293 14.80 3.24 -26.90
CA TYR A 293 14.25 4.26 -27.77
C TYR A 293 14.27 5.66 -27.13
N HIS A 294 13.93 5.77 -25.84
CA HIS A 294 14.04 7.02 -25.08
C HIS A 294 15.49 7.47 -24.95
N GLY A 295 16.43 6.54 -24.70
CA GLY A 295 17.85 6.83 -24.64
C GLY A 295 18.42 7.43 -25.94
N ASN A 296 17.96 6.91 -27.08
CA ASN A 296 18.48 7.29 -28.40
C ASN A 296 17.77 8.50 -29.02
N SER A 297 16.47 8.67 -28.76
CA SER A 297 15.62 9.63 -29.48
C SER A 297 15.03 10.74 -28.61
N ALA A 298 15.30 10.76 -27.30
CA ALA A 298 14.75 11.80 -26.42
C ALA A 298 15.34 13.18 -26.70
N VAL A 299 14.45 14.17 -26.70
CA VAL A 299 14.78 15.58 -26.74
C VAL A 299 14.59 16.19 -25.35
N LEU A 300 15.39 17.21 -25.02
CA LEU A 300 15.19 17.97 -23.78
C LEU A 300 14.08 19.00 -23.99
N ARG A 301 13.00 18.91 -23.23
CA ARG A 301 11.97 19.96 -23.12
C ARG A 301 11.75 20.28 -21.65
N ASP A 302 11.80 21.56 -21.29
CA ASP A 302 11.61 22.04 -19.91
C ASP A 302 12.48 21.30 -18.87
N GLY A 303 13.71 20.94 -19.25
CA GLY A 303 14.65 20.20 -18.39
C GLY A 303 14.35 18.70 -18.24
N VAL A 304 13.32 18.18 -18.91
CA VAL A 304 12.94 16.76 -18.90
C VAL A 304 13.21 16.13 -20.27
N ARG A 305 13.78 14.92 -20.26
CA ARG A 305 13.93 14.10 -21.47
C ARG A 305 12.58 13.51 -21.86
N VAL A 306 12.08 13.90 -23.03
CA VAL A 306 10.80 13.45 -23.58
C VAL A 306 11.01 12.95 -25.00
N VAL A 307 10.24 11.94 -25.40
CA VAL A 307 10.29 11.37 -26.75
C VAL A 307 8.89 11.29 -27.35
N LYS A 308 8.77 11.35 -28.67
CA LYS A 308 7.49 11.11 -29.34
C LYS A 308 7.11 9.63 -29.16
N CYS A 309 5.86 9.37 -28.78
CA CYS A 309 5.32 8.02 -28.67
C CYS A 309 5.56 7.22 -29.98
N PRO A 310 6.17 6.02 -29.94
CA PRO A 310 6.37 5.19 -31.13
C PRO A 310 5.11 4.60 -31.72
N ALA A 311 3.98 4.62 -30.99
CA ALA A 311 2.73 4.07 -31.48
C ALA A 311 2.28 4.82 -32.75
N VAL A 312 1.88 4.05 -33.75
CA VAL A 312 1.45 4.59 -35.05
C VAL A 312 0.27 5.53 -34.84
N GLY A 313 0.41 6.78 -35.30
CA GLY A 313 -0.64 7.81 -35.17
C GLY A 313 -0.69 8.53 -33.82
N CYS A 314 0.18 8.19 -32.85
CA CYS A 314 0.24 8.91 -31.58
C CYS A 314 1.24 10.09 -31.65
N GLU A 315 0.79 11.29 -31.28
CA GLU A 315 1.62 12.49 -31.27
C GLU A 315 2.09 12.93 -29.88
N ASN A 316 1.64 12.22 -28.84
CA ASN A 316 1.97 12.55 -27.46
C ASN A 316 3.48 12.39 -27.18
N MET A 317 4.00 13.34 -26.42
CA MET A 317 5.37 13.32 -25.91
C MET A 317 5.38 12.60 -24.56
N ILE A 318 6.12 11.51 -24.48
CA ILE A 318 6.16 10.64 -23.31
C ILE A 318 7.49 10.78 -22.57
N SER A 319 7.43 10.81 -21.24
CA SER A 319 8.60 10.68 -20.37
C SER A 319 8.66 9.28 -19.78
N LEU A 320 9.86 8.81 -19.44
CA LEU A 320 10.03 7.55 -18.68
C LEU A 320 9.39 7.61 -17.29
N LYS A 321 9.20 8.81 -16.73
CA LYS A 321 8.53 8.98 -15.43
C LYS A 321 7.04 8.64 -15.48
N ASP A 322 6.42 8.76 -16.65
CA ASP A 322 4.98 8.57 -16.85
C ASP A 322 4.63 7.12 -17.23
N MET A 323 5.63 6.23 -17.23
CA MET A 323 5.52 4.84 -17.63
C MET A 323 5.45 3.93 -16.40
N TYR A 324 4.57 2.93 -16.43
CA TYR A 324 4.39 1.96 -15.34
C TYR A 324 4.32 0.52 -15.86
N ASP A 325 4.75 -0.43 -15.05
CA ASP A 325 4.69 -1.86 -15.38
C ASP A 325 3.23 -2.33 -15.43
N ASP A 326 2.77 -2.81 -16.59
CA ASP A 326 1.38 -3.22 -16.78
C ASP A 326 1.17 -4.68 -16.38
N GLN A 327 0.89 -4.87 -15.09
CA GLN A 327 0.68 -6.20 -14.52
C GLN A 327 -0.49 -6.94 -15.17
N VAL A 328 -1.52 -6.22 -15.64
CA VAL A 328 -2.68 -6.84 -16.30
C VAL A 328 -2.30 -7.36 -17.67
N LEU A 329 -1.66 -6.53 -18.50
CA LEU A 329 -1.21 -6.97 -19.82
C LEU A 329 -0.19 -8.12 -19.71
N SER A 330 0.71 -8.09 -18.72
CA SER A 330 1.65 -9.19 -18.47
C SER A 330 0.92 -10.51 -18.17
N ARG A 331 -0.17 -10.44 -17.38
CA ARG A 331 -0.99 -11.61 -17.06
C ARG A 331 -1.77 -12.12 -18.27
N GLN A 332 -2.35 -11.22 -19.06
CA GLN A 332 -3.06 -11.58 -20.29
C GLN A 332 -2.14 -12.29 -21.29
N VAL A 333 -0.91 -11.78 -21.47
CA VAL A 333 0.10 -12.42 -22.34
C VAL A 333 0.47 -13.80 -21.80
N LYS A 334 0.77 -13.93 -20.50
CA LYS A 334 1.09 -15.23 -19.89
C LYS A 334 -0.05 -16.24 -20.07
N ARG A 335 -1.31 -15.82 -19.91
CA ARG A 335 -2.47 -16.69 -20.16
C ARG A 335 -2.57 -17.10 -21.63
N ALA A 336 -2.34 -16.17 -22.55
CA ALA A 336 -2.37 -16.47 -23.98
C ALA A 336 -1.25 -17.43 -24.40
N GLU A 337 -0.03 -17.23 -23.88
CA GLU A 337 1.10 -18.15 -24.08
C GLU A 337 0.80 -19.55 -23.53
N GLN A 338 0.24 -19.64 -22.32
CA GLN A 338 -0.15 -20.93 -21.72
C GLN A 338 -1.25 -21.64 -22.53
N ARG A 339 -2.21 -20.90 -23.07
CA ARG A 339 -3.26 -21.46 -23.95
C ARG A 339 -2.63 -21.99 -25.24
N ALA A 340 -1.79 -21.19 -25.90
CA ALA A 340 -1.11 -21.60 -27.12
C ALA A 340 -0.23 -22.84 -26.90
N ASN A 341 0.56 -22.88 -25.81
CA ASN A 341 1.42 -24.03 -25.50
C ASN A 341 0.61 -25.32 -25.27
N ARG A 342 -0.55 -25.20 -24.63
CA ARG A 342 -1.43 -26.34 -24.41
C ARG A 342 -2.03 -26.87 -25.71
N ASP A 343 -2.42 -25.99 -26.62
CA ASP A 343 -2.97 -26.38 -27.92
C ASP A 343 -1.89 -27.14 -28.75
N TYR A 344 -0.62 -26.70 -28.70
CA TYR A 344 0.49 -27.42 -29.33
C TYR A 344 0.74 -28.82 -28.73
N GLU A 345 0.62 -28.98 -27.40
CA GLU A 345 0.77 -30.29 -26.74
C GLU A 345 -0.40 -31.24 -27.03
N GLU A 346 -1.62 -30.74 -27.20
CA GLU A 346 -2.79 -31.56 -27.57
C GLU A 346 -2.71 -32.04 -29.04
N ASP A 347 -2.07 -31.29 -29.94
CA ASP A 347 -1.87 -31.66 -31.36
C ASP A 347 -0.75 -32.71 -31.58
N GLU A 348 0.29 -32.78 -30.73
CA GLU A 348 1.36 -33.79 -30.83
C GLU A 348 0.94 -35.19 -30.34
N ASP A 349 -0.16 -35.30 -29.58
CA ASP A 349 -0.67 -36.56 -29.02
C ASP A 349 -1.61 -37.34 -29.98
N GLU A 350 -1.93 -36.81 -31.18
CA GLU A 350 -2.80 -37.50 -32.15
C GLU A 350 -2.11 -38.64 -32.93
N ASP A 351 -0.78 -38.77 -32.89
CA ASP A 351 -0.02 -39.77 -33.67
C ASP A 351 0.64 -40.91 -32.84
N VAL A 352 0.22 -41.13 -31.59
CA VAL A 352 0.74 -42.25 -30.77
C VAL A 352 -0.37 -43.21 -30.34
N PRO A 353 -0.31 -44.52 -30.70
CA PRO A 353 -1.24 -45.52 -30.21
C PRO A 353 -1.22 -45.56 -28.68
N ARG A 354 -2.35 -45.18 -28.08
CA ARG A 354 -2.54 -45.01 -26.64
C ARG A 354 -2.39 -46.33 -25.88
N GLY A 355 -1.15 -46.67 -25.53
CA GLY A 355 -0.81 -47.77 -24.64
C GLY A 355 -1.26 -47.46 -23.21
N THR A 356 -2.07 -48.34 -22.64
CA THR A 356 -2.61 -48.21 -21.28
C THR A 356 -1.49 -48.21 -20.23
N GLN A 357 -1.13 -47.05 -19.68
CA GLN A 357 -0.46 -46.96 -18.39
C GLN A 357 -1.24 -46.06 -17.45
N ARG A 358 -1.88 -46.71 -16.47
CA ARG A 358 -2.56 -46.11 -15.34
C ARG A 358 -1.55 -45.27 -14.55
N ARG A 359 -1.67 -43.94 -14.58
CA ARG A 359 -1.19 -43.09 -13.49
C ARG A 359 -2.37 -42.76 -12.58
N ARG A 360 -2.42 -43.50 -11.47
CA ARG A 360 -3.29 -43.27 -10.32
C ARG A 360 -2.88 -41.93 -9.68
N PRO A 361 -3.81 -40.98 -9.43
CA PRO A 361 -3.51 -39.81 -8.62
C PRO A 361 -3.18 -40.26 -7.19
N GLU A 362 -2.06 -39.80 -6.64
CA GLU A 362 -1.74 -39.98 -5.23
C GLU A 362 -2.77 -39.21 -4.39
N GLU A 363 -3.44 -39.94 -3.51
CA GLU A 363 -4.34 -39.43 -2.48
C GLU A 363 -3.51 -38.57 -1.52
N ILE A 364 -3.80 -37.27 -1.44
CA ILE A 364 -3.30 -36.41 -0.38
C ILE A 364 -4.19 -36.71 0.84
N GLU A 365 -3.65 -37.47 1.79
CA GLU A 365 -4.31 -37.74 3.07
C GLU A 365 -4.27 -36.47 3.92
N ASP A 366 -5.45 -35.86 4.11
CA ASP A 366 -5.70 -34.79 5.06
C ASP A 366 -5.64 -35.34 6.51
N GLU A 367 -4.44 -35.41 7.10
CA GLU A 367 -4.30 -35.62 8.55
C GLU A 367 -4.35 -34.28 9.30
N SER A 368 -5.56 -33.89 9.70
CA SER A 368 -5.76 -32.90 10.76
C SER A 368 -5.44 -33.54 12.12
N GLY A 369 -4.18 -33.37 12.57
CA GLY A 369 -3.69 -33.79 13.88
C GLY A 369 -3.13 -32.62 14.69
N PHE A 370 -4.02 -31.94 15.40
CA PHE A 370 -3.69 -31.06 16.53
C PHE A 370 -2.92 -31.85 17.61
N LEU A 371 -1.71 -31.42 18.00
CA LEU A 371 -1.20 -31.24 19.38
C LEU A 371 0.32 -30.93 19.41
N ASP A 372 0.62 -29.74 19.95
CA ASP A 372 1.74 -29.30 20.81
C ASP A 372 3.16 -29.93 20.76
N GLY A 373 4.17 -29.04 20.88
CA GLY A 373 5.40 -29.33 21.65
C GLY A 373 6.70 -29.66 20.88
N GLY A 374 7.47 -28.61 20.56
CA GLY A 374 8.93 -28.55 20.82
C GLY A 374 9.94 -29.50 20.13
N SER A 375 10.92 -28.87 19.49
CA SER A 375 12.34 -29.28 19.39
C SER A 375 12.90 -29.73 18.02
N ALA A 376 13.92 -28.97 17.64
CA ALA A 376 14.95 -29.10 16.62
C ALA A 376 15.22 -30.49 15.99
N GLY A 377 15.40 -30.49 14.66
CA GLY A 377 16.03 -31.60 13.94
C GLY A 377 16.36 -31.28 12.48
N LYS A 378 17.53 -30.66 12.23
CA LYS A 378 18.13 -30.55 10.89
C LYS A 378 18.33 -31.94 10.29
N LYS A 379 17.79 -32.23 9.10
CA LYS A 379 18.19 -33.41 8.31
C LYS A 379 18.85 -32.98 7.00
N ARG A 380 20.14 -33.35 6.90
CA ARG A 380 21.02 -33.23 5.75
C ARG A 380 20.66 -34.33 4.75
N LEU A 381 20.54 -33.98 3.46
CA LEU A 381 20.40 -34.97 2.37
C LEU A 381 21.71 -35.76 2.21
N LYS A 382 21.60 -37.09 2.26
CA LYS A 382 22.66 -38.06 2.02
C LYS A 382 22.62 -38.46 0.55
N ARG A 383 23.74 -38.30 -0.16
CA ARG A 383 23.94 -38.79 -1.54
C ARG A 383 25.01 -39.88 -1.50
N GLU A 384 24.61 -41.09 -1.85
CA GLU A 384 25.42 -42.29 -2.12
C GLU A 384 24.82 -42.91 -3.39
N ARG A 385 25.51 -43.60 -4.30
CA ARG A 385 26.93 -43.91 -4.57
C ARG A 385 26.91 -44.67 -5.92
N VAL A 386 28.04 -44.80 -6.60
CA VAL A 386 28.66 -46.08 -7.04
C VAL A 386 29.80 -45.72 -7.99
N GLY A 387 30.97 -46.29 -7.72
CA GLY A 387 32.13 -46.25 -8.60
C GLY A 387 32.66 -47.65 -8.89
N ARG A 388 33.55 -47.73 -9.88
CA ARG A 388 34.63 -48.70 -10.14
C ARG A 388 35.12 -48.36 -11.57
N GLY A 389 36.37 -48.07 -11.89
CA GLY A 389 37.64 -48.44 -11.31
C GLY A 389 38.29 -49.53 -12.17
N VAL A 390 39.14 -49.15 -13.13
CA VAL A 390 40.19 -50.00 -13.73
C VAL A 390 41.41 -49.12 -13.98
N VAL A 391 42.57 -49.67 -13.64
CA VAL A 391 43.92 -49.11 -13.58
C VAL A 391 44.70 -49.60 -14.82
N GLU A 392 45.95 -49.13 -14.97
CA GLU A 392 47.03 -49.56 -15.88
C GLU A 392 47.18 -48.70 -17.15
N GLU A 393 48.37 -48.35 -17.66
CA GLU A 393 49.77 -48.36 -17.22
C GLU A 393 50.55 -47.62 -18.34
N GLU A 394 51.68 -47.02 -17.97
CA GLU A 394 52.85 -46.53 -18.74
C GLU A 394 52.90 -46.48 -20.29
N GLY A 395 53.54 -45.43 -20.83
CA GLY A 395 54.17 -45.47 -22.16
C GLY A 395 54.54 -44.12 -22.78
N GLU A 396 55.80 -43.70 -22.57
CA GLU A 396 56.63 -42.69 -23.26
C GLU A 396 56.25 -41.19 -23.26
#